data_AF-A0A520E7A1-F1
#
_entry.id   AF-A0A520E7A1-F1
#
_cell.length_a   1.000
_cell.length_b   1.000
_cell.length_c   1.000
_cell.angle_alpha   90.00
_cell.angle_beta   90.00
_cell.angle_gamma   90.00
#
_symmetry.space_group_name_H-M   'P 1'
#
loop_
_entity.id
_entity.type
_entity.pdbx_description
1 polymer ?
#
loop_
_entity_poly.entity_id
_entity_poly.type
_entity_poly.pdbx_seq_one_letter_code
_entity_poly.pdbx_strand_id
1 'polypeptide(L)'
;MRSLYLGIFLSVFGLVVNAQSDTSAYRLISKEIQKKFAPDKRAIYFNMQIKGDSVKLESTSQEVLDEFEKVKPTIANVNYTPILLPSKSLNDLTYGVCNLSVSNNRSNPQNAAELMTQMLLGTPVRILKKQGGFYLVKTPDGYLSWTDGSAIKPMNLQQYEAWQKADKVVFTADYGHAFTGPRLNGVRVSDLVSGNILQLLAKGKVFSKVGYPDGRVGYIETAHLKNYKEWVKQQNPNANAILTTAKTLIGVPYLWGGTSIKGVDCSGFTKTAYFLNGIIIPRDASQQALVGLPLDVLENDSI
;
A
#
# COMPACT_ATOMS: atom_id res chain seq x y z
N MET A 1 -32.86 -15.02 82.47
CA MET A 1 -31.88 -14.47 81.51
C MET A 1 -31.66 -15.52 80.43
N ARG A 2 -32.09 -15.25 79.18
CA ARG A 2 -31.90 -16.16 78.03
C ARG A 2 -30.72 -15.65 77.20
N SER A 3 -29.70 -16.48 77.03
CA SER A 3 -28.52 -16.18 76.22
C SER A 3 -28.80 -16.55 74.75
N LEU A 4 -28.58 -15.62 73.83
CA LEU A 4 -28.71 -15.83 72.38
C LEU A 4 -27.29 -15.96 71.80
N TYR A 5 -26.95 -17.12 71.23
CA TYR A 5 -25.69 -17.32 70.51
C TYR A 5 -25.88 -16.99 69.03
N LEU A 6 -25.18 -15.97 68.54
CA LEU A 6 -25.17 -15.55 67.15
C LEU A 6 -23.96 -16.18 66.46
N GLY A 7 -24.20 -17.23 65.66
CA GLY A 7 -23.16 -17.86 64.82
C GLY A 7 -22.90 -17.02 63.57
N ILE A 8 -21.68 -16.52 63.42
CA ILE A 8 -21.23 -15.79 62.21
C ILE A 8 -20.71 -16.83 61.20
N PHE A 9 -21.43 -16.99 60.09
CA PHE A 9 -20.97 -17.75 58.93
C PHE A 9 -20.07 -16.86 58.06
N LEU A 10 -18.76 -17.15 58.04
CA LEU A 10 -17.83 -16.55 57.08
C LEU A 10 -17.94 -17.31 55.75
N SER A 11 -18.55 -16.68 54.74
CA SER A 11 -18.52 -17.18 53.36
C SER A 11 -17.20 -16.79 52.70
N VAL A 12 -16.31 -17.76 52.47
CA VAL A 12 -15.07 -17.59 51.70
C VAL A 12 -15.43 -17.56 50.21
N PHE A 13 -15.40 -16.38 49.59
CA PHE A 13 -15.43 -16.26 48.12
C PHE A 13 -14.03 -16.58 47.58
N GLY A 14 -13.85 -17.78 47.03
CA GLY A 14 -12.65 -18.13 46.27
C GLY A 14 -12.66 -17.45 44.91
N LEU A 15 -11.78 -16.46 44.71
CA LEU A 15 -11.44 -15.94 43.38
C LEU A 15 -10.54 -16.96 42.69
N VAL A 16 -11.09 -17.70 41.71
CA VAL A 16 -10.29 -18.54 40.81
C VAL A 16 -9.67 -17.61 39.76
N VAL A 17 -8.41 -17.24 39.97
CA VAL A 17 -7.60 -16.57 38.93
C VAL A 17 -7.00 -17.68 38.06
N ASN A 18 -7.57 -17.90 36.87
CA ASN A 18 -6.94 -18.78 35.89
C ASN A 18 -5.66 -18.12 35.37
N ALA A 19 -4.53 -18.80 35.53
CA ALA A 19 -3.27 -18.38 34.94
C ALA A 19 -3.40 -18.35 33.41
N GLN A 20 -2.86 -17.31 32.78
CA GLN A 20 -2.84 -17.20 31.31
C GLN A 20 -2.05 -18.37 30.72
N SER A 21 -2.58 -19.00 29.67
CA SER A 21 -1.90 -20.10 28.99
C SER A 21 -0.55 -19.65 28.42
N ASP A 22 0.50 -20.47 28.58
CA ASP A 22 1.85 -20.15 28.10
C ASP A 22 1.91 -20.14 26.56
N THR A 23 1.74 -18.94 25.99
CA THR A 23 1.74 -18.71 24.54
C THR A 23 3.15 -18.48 23.96
N SER A 24 4.23 -18.71 24.74
CA SER A 24 5.61 -18.54 24.27
C SER A 24 5.94 -19.43 23.08
N ALA A 25 5.42 -20.67 23.05
CA ALA A 25 5.57 -21.61 21.95
C ALA A 25 5.04 -21.06 20.61
N TYR A 26 3.87 -20.39 20.61
CA TYR A 26 3.32 -19.75 19.42
C TYR A 26 4.27 -18.69 18.87
N ARG A 27 4.91 -17.89 19.75
CA ARG A 27 5.85 -16.84 19.33
C ARG A 27 7.10 -17.42 18.68
N LEU A 28 7.66 -18.50 19.23
CA LEU A 28 8.85 -19.15 18.66
C LEU A 28 8.56 -19.71 17.27
N ILE A 29 7.50 -20.51 17.15
CA ILE A 29 7.08 -21.11 15.88
C ILE A 29 6.75 -20.03 14.84
N SER A 30 6.10 -18.93 15.26
CA SER A 30 5.79 -17.82 14.37
C SER A 30 7.03 -17.19 13.73
N LYS A 31 8.12 -17.05 14.49
CA LYS A 31 9.38 -16.48 13.98
C LYS A 31 10.03 -17.39 12.95
N GLU A 32 10.03 -18.70 13.20
CA GLU A 32 10.58 -19.69 12.26
C GLU A 32 9.78 -19.75 10.96
N ILE A 33 8.44 -19.81 11.06
CA ILE A 33 7.56 -19.80 9.88
C ILE A 33 7.72 -18.49 9.10
N GLN A 34 7.73 -17.34 9.79
CA GLN A 34 7.93 -16.06 9.13
C GLN A 34 9.27 -16.01 8.40
N LYS A 35 10.36 -16.43 9.04
CA LYS A 35 11.69 -16.42 8.44
C LYS A 35 11.78 -17.28 7.18
N LYS A 36 11.09 -18.43 7.15
CA LYS A 36 11.15 -19.38 6.03
C LYS A 36 10.18 -19.04 4.89
N PHE A 37 8.95 -18.66 5.23
CA PHE A 37 7.84 -18.56 4.26
C PHE A 37 7.35 -17.13 4.02
N ALA A 38 7.73 -16.18 4.87
CA ALA A 38 7.40 -14.75 4.72
C ALA A 38 8.58 -13.83 5.11
N PRO A 39 9.80 -14.05 4.57
CA PRO A 39 11.00 -13.33 5.00
C PRO A 39 10.93 -11.82 4.70
N ASP A 40 10.19 -11.45 3.64
CA ASP A 40 10.02 -10.07 3.23
C ASP A 40 8.60 -9.58 3.53
N LYS A 41 8.46 -8.78 4.60
CA LYS A 41 7.20 -8.15 5.04
C LYS A 41 6.55 -7.25 3.97
N ARG A 42 7.33 -6.82 2.96
CA ARG A 42 6.89 -5.96 1.86
C ARG A 42 6.19 -6.76 0.76
N ALA A 43 6.44 -8.07 0.69
CA ALA A 43 5.87 -8.96 -0.32
C ALA A 43 4.78 -9.87 0.26
N ILE A 44 5.00 -10.38 1.48
CA ILE A 44 4.07 -11.27 2.18
C ILE A 44 3.74 -10.65 3.53
N TYR A 45 2.45 -10.39 3.76
CA TYR A 45 1.98 -9.98 5.07
C TYR A 45 2.02 -11.18 6.01
N PHE A 46 2.61 -11.00 7.18
CA PHE A 46 2.62 -11.97 8.26
C PHE A 46 2.43 -11.19 9.57
N ASN A 47 1.35 -11.47 10.29
CA ASN A 47 1.06 -10.78 11.54
C ASN A 47 0.41 -11.73 12.53
N MET A 48 1.14 -12.05 13.61
CA MET A 48 0.61 -12.81 14.74
C MET A 48 0.25 -11.88 15.89
N GLN A 49 -0.99 -11.96 16.34
CA GLN A 49 -1.51 -11.23 17.48
C GLN A 49 -1.92 -12.21 18.56
N ILE A 50 -1.43 -11.97 19.78
CA ILE A 50 -1.75 -12.78 20.96
C ILE A 50 -2.37 -11.85 21.99
N LYS A 51 -3.61 -12.10 22.38
CA LYS A 51 -4.35 -11.32 23.38
C LYS A 51 -5.08 -12.27 24.34
N GLY A 52 -4.59 -12.36 25.57
CA GLY A 52 -5.07 -13.38 26.53
C GLY A 52 -4.85 -14.77 25.95
N ASP A 53 -5.93 -15.54 25.87
CA ASP A 53 -5.94 -16.90 25.31
C ASP A 53 -6.35 -16.93 23.83
N SER A 54 -6.40 -15.79 23.14
CA SER A 54 -6.67 -15.72 21.71
C SER A 54 -5.38 -15.50 20.91
N VAL A 55 -5.12 -16.38 19.95
CA VAL A 55 -4.03 -16.28 18.97
C VAL A 55 -4.64 -16.09 17.59
N LYS A 56 -4.29 -15.01 16.93
CA LYS A 56 -4.72 -14.70 15.56
C LYS A 56 -3.52 -14.58 14.65
N LEU A 57 -3.51 -15.34 13.56
CA LEU A 57 -2.48 -15.28 12.53
C LEU A 57 -3.10 -14.76 11.22
N GLU A 58 -2.64 -13.61 10.75
CA GLU A 58 -3.03 -13.03 9.47
C GLU A 58 -1.91 -13.18 8.45
N SER A 59 -2.23 -13.64 7.24
CA SER A 59 -1.27 -13.65 6.13
C SER A 59 -1.91 -13.43 4.76
N THR A 60 -1.13 -12.92 3.81
CA THR A 60 -1.48 -12.93 2.38
C THR A 60 -1.10 -14.23 1.67
N SER A 61 -0.43 -15.16 2.35
CA SER A 61 0.00 -16.44 1.79
C SER A 61 -0.77 -17.59 2.45
N GLN A 62 -1.42 -18.42 1.64
CA GLN A 62 -2.07 -19.64 2.12
C GLN A 62 -1.03 -20.65 2.62
N GLU A 63 0.11 -20.76 1.92
CA GLU A 63 1.22 -21.63 2.31
C GLU A 63 1.72 -21.31 3.73
N VAL A 64 1.84 -20.03 4.09
CA VAL A 64 2.22 -19.62 5.45
C VAL A 64 1.24 -20.16 6.49
N LEU A 65 -0.06 -20.10 6.21
CA LEU A 65 -1.10 -20.57 7.14
C LEU A 65 -1.08 -22.10 7.25
N ASP A 66 -0.95 -22.79 6.12
CA ASP A 66 -0.90 -24.25 6.06
C ASP A 66 0.35 -24.79 6.77
N GLU A 67 1.51 -24.16 6.56
CA GLU A 67 2.75 -24.54 7.22
C GLU A 67 2.71 -24.26 8.72
N PHE A 68 2.11 -23.13 9.14
CA PHE A 68 1.89 -22.87 10.56
C PHE A 68 0.95 -23.90 11.20
N GLU A 69 -0.12 -24.29 10.51
CA GLU A 69 -1.10 -25.25 11.01
C GLU A 69 -0.49 -26.62 11.31
N LYS A 70 0.50 -27.06 10.50
CA LYS A 70 1.22 -28.33 10.70
C LYS A 70 2.04 -28.37 11.99
N VAL A 71 2.57 -27.23 12.42
CA VAL A 71 3.55 -27.15 13.53
C VAL A 71 3.03 -26.40 14.76
N LYS A 72 1.79 -25.89 14.74
CA LYS A 72 1.24 -25.11 15.85
C LYS A 72 1.22 -25.91 17.16
N PRO A 73 1.48 -25.28 18.32
CA PRO A 73 1.43 -25.98 19.58
C PRO A 73 -0.04 -26.27 19.96
N THR A 74 -0.26 -27.38 20.67
CA THR A 74 -1.58 -27.71 21.22
C THR A 74 -1.60 -27.30 22.68
N ILE A 75 -2.22 -26.15 22.97
CA ILE A 75 -2.33 -25.61 24.33
C ILE A 75 -3.81 -25.54 24.71
N ALA A 76 -4.16 -26.11 25.86
CA ALA A 76 -5.53 -26.07 26.36
C ALA A 76 -6.02 -24.63 26.53
N ASN A 77 -7.30 -24.41 26.21
CA ASN A 77 -7.99 -23.12 26.34
C ASN A 77 -7.47 -21.99 25.44
N VAL A 78 -6.54 -22.24 24.51
CA VAL A 78 -6.12 -21.25 23.51
C VAL A 78 -6.99 -21.33 22.26
N ASN A 79 -7.63 -20.21 21.89
CA ASN A 79 -8.37 -20.08 20.65
C ASN A 79 -7.44 -19.57 19.53
N TYR A 80 -7.12 -20.43 18.57
CA TYR A 80 -6.33 -20.08 17.40
C TYR A 80 -7.22 -19.78 16.19
N THR A 81 -6.97 -18.65 15.51
CA THR A 81 -7.73 -18.23 14.32
C THR A 81 -6.78 -17.84 13.18
N PRO A 82 -6.67 -18.65 12.11
CA PRO A 82 -5.98 -18.26 10.88
C PRO A 82 -6.88 -17.34 10.02
N ILE A 83 -6.30 -16.30 9.43
CA ILE A 83 -6.99 -15.37 8.55
C ILE A 83 -6.15 -15.16 7.28
N LEU A 84 -6.63 -15.71 6.17
CA LEU A 84 -6.13 -15.36 4.85
C LEU A 84 -6.65 -13.98 4.44
N LEU A 85 -5.77 -13.14 3.91
CA LEU A 85 -6.12 -11.86 3.30
C LEU A 85 -6.35 -12.01 1.78
N PRO A 86 -7.30 -11.28 1.16
CA PRO A 86 -8.08 -10.16 1.73
C PRO A 86 -9.09 -10.55 2.82
N SER A 87 -9.24 -9.69 3.83
CA SER A 87 -10.13 -9.93 4.96
C SER A 87 -11.60 -9.91 4.53
N LYS A 88 -12.39 -10.87 5.03
CA LYS A 88 -13.84 -10.93 4.81
C LYS A 88 -14.59 -9.67 5.26
N SER A 89 -14.03 -8.88 6.19
CA SER A 89 -14.62 -7.61 6.64
C SER A 89 -14.64 -6.51 5.59
N LEU A 90 -13.92 -6.70 4.47
CA LEU A 90 -13.96 -5.79 3.32
C LEU A 90 -15.23 -5.97 2.46
N ASN A 91 -16.03 -7.02 2.72
CA ASN A 91 -17.09 -7.47 1.81
C ASN A 91 -16.50 -7.66 0.39
N ASP A 92 -17.00 -6.94 -0.61
CA ASP A 92 -16.54 -6.97 -1.99
C ASP A 92 -15.49 -5.89 -2.33
N LEU A 93 -15.15 -4.99 -1.39
CA LEU A 93 -14.26 -3.83 -1.58
C LEU A 93 -12.76 -4.20 -1.51
N THR A 94 -12.37 -5.18 -2.33
CA THR A 94 -10.98 -5.69 -2.37
C THR A 94 -10.09 -4.97 -3.39
N TYR A 95 -10.63 -4.01 -4.14
CA TYR A 95 -9.89 -3.16 -5.07
C TYR A 95 -9.91 -1.71 -4.60
N GLY A 96 -8.99 -0.91 -5.11
CA GLY A 96 -9.08 0.54 -4.96
C GLY A 96 -8.16 1.28 -5.90
N VAL A 97 -8.33 2.59 -5.94
CA VAL A 97 -7.52 3.49 -6.77
C VAL A 97 -7.07 4.68 -5.92
N CYS A 98 -5.78 5.01 -5.97
CA CYS A 98 -5.22 6.18 -5.30
C CYS A 98 -5.94 7.45 -5.78
N ASN A 99 -6.33 8.31 -4.85
CA ASN A 99 -7.22 9.45 -5.07
C ASN A 99 -6.59 10.82 -4.73
N LEU A 100 -5.30 10.82 -4.35
CA LEU A 100 -4.50 12.02 -4.14
C LEU A 100 -3.36 12.08 -5.16
N SER A 101 -2.87 13.28 -5.47
CA SER A 101 -1.74 13.49 -6.38
C SER A 101 -0.54 12.61 -6.01
N VAL A 102 -0.20 12.60 -4.73
CA VAL A 102 0.80 11.72 -4.10
C VAL A 102 0.26 11.26 -2.74
N SER A 103 0.02 9.95 -2.60
CA SER A 103 -0.38 9.32 -1.33
C SER A 103 0.84 8.78 -0.59
N ASN A 104 0.90 9.01 0.71
CA ASN A 104 1.94 8.50 1.59
C ASN A 104 1.54 7.15 2.18
N ASN A 105 2.34 6.11 1.93
CA ASN A 105 2.07 4.76 2.41
C ASN A 105 3.10 4.34 3.47
N ARG A 106 2.61 3.81 4.58
CA ARG A 106 3.34 3.67 5.83
C ARG A 106 3.54 2.23 6.27
N SER A 107 4.45 2.03 7.21
CA SER A 107 4.76 0.71 7.79
C SER A 107 3.65 0.17 8.69
N ASN A 108 2.84 1.06 9.29
CA ASN A 108 1.77 0.73 10.23
C ASN A 108 0.56 1.66 10.02
N PRO A 109 -0.66 1.29 10.46
CA PRO A 109 -1.90 2.06 10.27
C PRO A 109 -2.00 3.27 11.21
N GLN A 110 -1.01 4.16 11.18
CA GLN A 110 -0.97 5.37 11.98
C GLN A 110 -0.08 6.44 11.32
N ASN A 111 -0.39 7.71 11.55
CA ASN A 111 0.34 8.82 10.93
C ASN A 111 1.81 8.93 11.35
N ALA A 112 2.13 8.54 12.59
CA ALA A 112 3.50 8.55 13.10
C ALA A 112 4.37 7.39 12.59
N ALA A 113 3.79 6.44 11.84
CA ALA A 113 4.55 5.33 11.28
C ALA A 113 5.45 5.80 10.14
N GLU A 114 6.58 5.12 10.01
CA GLU A 114 7.54 5.31 8.92
C GLU A 114 6.87 5.39 7.55
N LEU A 115 7.29 6.37 6.73
CA LEU A 115 6.95 6.45 5.31
C LEU A 115 7.77 5.40 4.55
N MET A 116 7.09 4.40 3.99
CA MET A 116 7.73 3.29 3.26
C MET A 116 7.83 3.60 1.76
N THR A 117 6.73 4.11 1.20
CA THR A 117 6.62 4.42 -0.22
C THR A 117 5.54 5.47 -0.45
N GLN A 118 5.41 5.95 -1.68
CA GLN A 118 4.24 6.69 -2.13
C GLN A 118 3.54 5.94 -3.27
N MET A 119 2.33 6.38 -3.60
CA MET A 119 1.64 6.01 -4.82
C MET A 119 0.95 7.23 -5.42
N LEU A 120 0.86 7.29 -6.74
CA LEU A 120 0.34 8.46 -7.46
C LEU A 120 -1.17 8.33 -7.72
N LEU A 121 -1.83 9.46 -7.95
CA LEU A 121 -3.23 9.51 -8.36
C LEU A 121 -3.49 8.56 -9.53
N GLY A 122 -4.55 7.75 -9.41
CA GLY A 122 -4.93 6.78 -10.43
C GLY A 122 -4.21 5.43 -10.33
N THR A 123 -3.24 5.26 -9.41
CA THR A 123 -2.59 3.97 -9.17
C THR A 123 -3.62 2.94 -8.67
N PRO A 124 -3.86 1.84 -9.41
CA PRO A 124 -4.73 0.77 -8.95
C PRO A 124 -4.03 -0.08 -7.89
N VAL A 125 -4.77 -0.51 -6.86
CA VAL A 125 -4.24 -1.36 -5.79
C VAL A 125 -5.23 -2.46 -5.40
N ARG A 126 -4.71 -3.51 -4.77
CA ARG A 126 -5.54 -4.48 -4.03
C ARG A 126 -5.64 -4.04 -2.58
N ILE A 127 -6.86 -4.01 -2.04
CA ILE A 127 -7.12 -3.77 -0.63
C ILE A 127 -7.19 -5.11 0.09
N LEU A 128 -6.39 -5.26 1.14
CA LEU A 128 -6.20 -6.53 1.84
C LEU A 128 -6.89 -6.55 3.20
N LYS A 129 -6.89 -5.43 3.93
CA LYS A 129 -7.69 -5.26 5.15
C LYS A 129 -7.84 -3.79 5.48
N LYS A 130 -8.83 -3.48 6.32
CA LYS A 130 -9.00 -2.17 6.95
C LYS A 130 -8.67 -2.27 8.44
N GLN A 131 -7.96 -1.28 8.98
CA GLN A 131 -7.70 -1.14 10.40
C GLN A 131 -7.78 0.34 10.78
N GLY A 132 -8.76 0.71 11.59
CA GLY A 132 -9.06 2.11 11.87
C GLY A 132 -9.35 2.89 10.58
N GLY A 133 -8.71 4.04 10.43
CA GLY A 133 -8.78 4.87 9.23
C GLY A 133 -7.92 4.42 8.06
N PHE A 134 -7.17 3.30 8.17
CA PHE A 134 -6.17 2.90 7.18
C PHE A 134 -6.53 1.59 6.48
N TYR A 135 -6.02 1.44 5.26
CA TYR A 135 -6.09 0.21 4.47
C TYR A 135 -4.70 -0.36 4.26
N LEU A 136 -4.53 -1.66 4.49
CA LEU A 136 -3.36 -2.40 4.00
C LEU A 136 -3.60 -2.67 2.51
N VAL A 137 -2.70 -2.20 1.66
CA VAL A 137 -2.81 -2.30 0.21
C VAL A 137 -1.60 -2.98 -0.40
N LYS A 138 -1.80 -3.59 -1.57
CA LYS A 138 -0.74 -4.08 -2.45
C LYS A 138 -0.73 -3.25 -3.74
N THR A 139 0.36 -2.55 -4.00
CA THR A 139 0.58 -1.75 -5.22
C THR A 139 1.01 -2.61 -6.42
N PRO A 140 0.97 -2.08 -7.66
CA PRO A 140 1.28 -2.86 -8.87
C PRO A 140 2.70 -3.44 -8.94
N ASP A 141 3.66 -2.85 -8.22
CA ASP A 141 5.01 -3.37 -8.03
C ASP A 141 5.10 -4.49 -6.98
N GLY A 142 3.96 -4.91 -6.43
CA GLY A 142 3.86 -5.97 -5.43
C GLY A 142 4.05 -5.52 -3.99
N TYR A 143 4.26 -4.23 -3.74
CA TYR A 143 4.61 -3.70 -2.41
C TYR A 143 3.42 -3.62 -1.45
N LEU A 144 3.61 -4.11 -0.22
CA LEU A 144 2.64 -4.05 0.86
C LEU A 144 2.89 -2.85 1.77
N SER A 145 1.85 -2.03 1.98
CA SER A 145 1.95 -0.86 2.84
C SER A 145 0.57 -0.38 3.33
N TRP A 146 0.55 0.42 4.39
CA TRP A 146 -0.66 1.00 4.95
C TRP A 146 -0.92 2.39 4.36
N THR A 147 -2.12 2.60 3.82
CA THR A 147 -2.55 3.86 3.21
C THR A 147 -3.68 4.47 4.02
N ASP A 148 -3.68 5.79 4.18
CA ASP A 148 -4.80 6.52 4.78
C ASP A 148 -6.09 6.36 3.94
N GLY A 149 -7.23 6.14 4.60
CA GLY A 149 -8.49 5.88 3.94
C GLY A 149 -9.00 7.03 3.06
N SER A 150 -8.59 8.27 3.31
CA SER A 150 -8.92 9.41 2.45
C SER A 150 -8.11 9.42 1.15
N ALA A 151 -6.97 8.72 1.11
CA ALA A 151 -6.06 8.71 -0.03
C ALA A 151 -6.42 7.67 -1.10
N ILE A 152 -7.42 6.83 -0.84
CA ILE A 152 -7.84 5.75 -1.74
C ILE A 152 -9.36 5.78 -1.90
N LYS A 153 -9.84 5.47 -3.11
CA LYS A 153 -11.23 5.10 -3.33
C LYS A 153 -11.36 3.57 -3.32
N PRO A 154 -11.95 2.95 -2.28
CA PRO A 154 -12.28 1.52 -2.31
C PRO A 154 -13.33 1.22 -3.38
N MET A 155 -13.18 0.08 -4.03
CA MET A 155 -14.00 -0.37 -5.16
C MET A 155 -14.25 -1.87 -5.07
N ASN A 156 -15.44 -2.28 -5.52
CA ASN A 156 -15.66 -3.67 -5.87
C ASN A 156 -15.10 -3.98 -7.27
N LEU A 157 -15.18 -5.26 -7.69
CA LEU A 157 -14.64 -5.70 -8.97
C LEU A 157 -15.26 -4.94 -10.16
N GLN A 158 -16.58 -4.73 -10.15
CA GLN A 158 -17.28 -4.06 -11.25
C GLN A 158 -16.82 -2.60 -11.40
N GLN A 159 -16.73 -1.86 -10.29
CA GLN A 159 -16.25 -0.47 -10.29
C GLN A 159 -14.78 -0.38 -10.73
N TYR A 160 -13.95 -1.31 -10.26
CA TYR A 160 -12.55 -1.41 -10.65
C TYR A 160 -12.40 -1.67 -12.15
N GLU A 161 -13.13 -2.64 -12.70
CA GLU A 161 -13.11 -2.90 -14.14
C GLU A 161 -13.60 -1.72 -14.97
N ALA A 162 -14.61 -0.99 -14.49
CA ALA A 162 -15.08 0.22 -15.14
C ALA A 162 -13.97 1.28 -15.20
N TRP A 163 -13.23 1.50 -14.10
CA TRP A 163 -12.06 2.38 -14.07
C TRP A 163 -10.97 1.92 -15.04
N GLN A 164 -10.66 0.61 -15.08
CA GLN A 164 -9.65 0.05 -15.98
C GLN A 164 -10.02 0.23 -17.46
N LYS A 165 -11.31 0.06 -17.81
CA LYS A 165 -11.83 0.19 -19.19
C LYS A 165 -12.00 1.65 -19.63
N ALA A 166 -12.19 2.58 -18.70
CA ALA A 166 -12.39 3.99 -19.02
C ALA A 166 -11.21 4.57 -19.81
N ASP A 167 -11.53 5.48 -20.74
CA ASP A 167 -10.50 6.29 -21.38
C ASP A 167 -9.83 7.19 -20.35
N LYS A 168 -8.50 7.17 -20.35
CA LYS A 168 -7.67 7.81 -19.34
C LYS A 168 -6.62 8.69 -19.99
N VAL A 169 -6.18 9.68 -19.22
CA VAL A 169 -5.07 10.56 -19.53
C VAL A 169 -4.03 10.51 -18.43
N VAL A 170 -2.78 10.71 -18.82
CA VAL A 170 -1.63 10.87 -17.93
C VAL A 170 -1.25 12.34 -17.93
N PHE A 171 -1.10 12.91 -16.75
CA PHE A 171 -0.53 14.25 -16.58
C PHE A 171 0.98 14.19 -16.76
N THR A 172 1.55 15.03 -17.64
CA THR A 172 2.96 14.92 -18.07
C THR A 172 3.86 16.08 -17.68
N ALA A 173 3.30 17.19 -17.20
CA ALA A 173 4.13 18.24 -16.61
C ALA A 173 4.61 17.82 -15.21
N ASP A 174 5.74 18.34 -14.76
CA ASP A 174 6.26 18.02 -13.42
C ASP A 174 5.23 18.34 -12.35
N TYR A 175 4.69 19.57 -12.37
CA TYR A 175 3.69 20.06 -11.43
C TYR A 175 2.56 20.79 -12.14
N GLY A 176 1.36 20.69 -11.59
CA GLY A 176 0.23 21.52 -12.01
C GLY A 176 -0.97 21.37 -11.11
N HIS A 177 -2.13 21.80 -11.60
CA HIS A 177 -3.38 21.76 -10.86
C HIS A 177 -4.53 21.37 -11.77
N ALA A 178 -5.54 20.75 -11.20
CA ALA A 178 -6.87 20.69 -11.79
C ALA A 178 -7.75 21.78 -11.18
N PHE A 179 -8.62 22.37 -12.01
CA PHE A 179 -9.52 23.45 -11.61
C PHE A 179 -10.99 23.04 -11.73
N THR A 180 -11.88 23.74 -11.01
CA THR A 180 -13.33 23.50 -11.06
C THR A 180 -13.98 23.91 -12.38
N GLY A 181 -13.27 24.68 -13.22
CA GLY A 181 -13.68 25.10 -14.55
C GLY A 181 -12.48 25.27 -15.49
N PRO A 182 -12.70 25.44 -16.81
CA PRO A 182 -11.64 25.50 -17.83
C PRO A 182 -10.92 26.86 -17.85
N ARG A 183 -10.30 27.24 -16.72
CA ARG A 183 -9.56 28.51 -16.55
C ARG A 183 -8.48 28.38 -15.47
N LEU A 184 -7.34 29.03 -15.67
CA LEU A 184 -6.18 28.95 -14.77
C LEU A 184 -6.36 29.65 -13.43
N ASN A 185 -7.23 30.65 -13.36
CA ASN A 185 -7.59 31.37 -12.13
C ASN A 185 -8.83 30.77 -11.45
N GLY A 186 -9.19 29.53 -11.78
CA GLY A 186 -10.30 28.82 -11.16
C GLY A 186 -9.99 28.37 -9.73
N VAL A 187 -11.03 27.96 -9.01
CA VAL A 187 -10.85 27.26 -7.73
C VAL A 187 -10.16 25.92 -8.02
N ARG A 188 -9.13 25.59 -7.24
CA ARG A 188 -8.39 24.34 -7.38
C ARG A 188 -9.21 23.15 -6.86
N VAL A 189 -9.17 22.05 -7.59
CA VAL A 189 -9.70 20.75 -7.16
C VAL A 189 -8.60 19.95 -6.44
N SER A 190 -7.41 19.89 -7.04
CA SER A 190 -6.19 19.35 -6.43
C SER A 190 -4.96 19.88 -7.15
N ASP A 191 -3.79 19.70 -6.54
CA ASP A 191 -2.53 19.66 -7.29
C ASP A 191 -2.43 18.36 -8.10
N LEU A 192 -1.49 18.34 -9.03
CA LEU A 192 -1.14 17.21 -9.87
C LEU A 192 0.37 17.14 -10.03
N VAL A 193 0.86 15.93 -10.24
CA VAL A 193 2.26 15.66 -10.54
C VAL A 193 2.40 14.74 -11.74
N SER A 194 3.54 14.80 -12.42
CA SER A 194 3.82 13.94 -13.56
C SER A 194 3.56 12.47 -13.23
N GLY A 195 2.86 11.77 -14.13
CA GLY A 195 2.45 10.39 -13.95
C GLY A 195 1.11 10.19 -13.23
N ASN A 196 0.43 11.26 -12.78
CA ASN A 196 -0.96 11.17 -12.32
C ASN A 196 -1.88 10.71 -13.45
N ILE A 197 -2.77 9.76 -13.15
CA ILE A 197 -3.69 9.15 -14.11
C ILE A 197 -5.12 9.50 -13.72
N LEU A 198 -5.88 10.03 -14.68
CA LEU A 198 -7.26 10.46 -14.50
C LEU A 198 -8.14 9.93 -15.64
N GLN A 199 -9.44 9.78 -15.38
CA GLN A 199 -10.40 9.50 -16.43
C GLN A 199 -10.56 10.73 -17.34
N LEU A 200 -10.54 10.54 -18.65
CA LEU A 200 -10.90 11.58 -19.61
C LEU A 200 -12.41 11.56 -19.81
N LEU A 201 -13.08 12.65 -19.42
CA LEU A 201 -14.53 12.80 -19.59
C LEU A 201 -14.89 13.53 -20.88
N ALA A 202 -14.12 14.57 -21.23
CA ALA A 202 -14.25 15.29 -22.49
C ALA A 202 -12.93 15.94 -22.88
N LYS A 203 -12.46 15.69 -24.10
CA LYS A 203 -11.27 16.35 -24.67
C LYS A 203 -11.66 17.73 -25.19
N GLY A 204 -10.92 18.76 -24.78
CA GLY A 204 -11.04 20.10 -25.35
C GLY A 204 -9.74 20.60 -25.95
N LYS A 205 -9.79 21.73 -26.66
CA LYS A 205 -8.62 22.32 -27.32
C LYS A 205 -7.58 22.83 -26.33
N VAL A 206 -8.02 23.66 -25.38
CA VAL A 206 -7.15 24.26 -24.37
C VAL A 206 -7.25 23.52 -23.04
N PHE A 207 -8.46 23.20 -22.58
CA PHE A 207 -8.70 22.42 -21.37
C PHE A 207 -9.46 21.14 -21.69
N SER A 208 -9.10 20.05 -21.02
CA SER A 208 -9.88 18.81 -21.01
C SER A 208 -10.53 18.60 -19.66
N LYS A 209 -11.76 18.06 -19.69
CA LYS A 209 -12.52 17.69 -18.50
C LYS A 209 -12.12 16.28 -18.07
N VAL A 210 -11.75 16.13 -16.81
CA VAL A 210 -11.26 14.88 -16.22
C VAL A 210 -12.07 14.45 -15.00
N GLY A 211 -12.11 13.15 -14.73
CA GLY A 211 -12.75 12.54 -13.57
C GLY A 211 -11.72 11.89 -12.64
N TYR A 212 -11.88 12.12 -11.33
CA TYR A 212 -11.13 11.48 -10.27
C TYR A 212 -11.78 10.16 -9.87
N PRO A 213 -11.03 9.23 -9.26
CA PRO A 213 -11.58 7.96 -8.78
C PRO A 213 -12.78 8.12 -7.83
N ASP A 214 -12.81 9.17 -7.02
CA ASP A 214 -13.90 9.45 -6.08
C ASP A 214 -15.11 10.18 -6.69
N GLY A 215 -15.07 10.49 -8.00
CA GLY A 215 -16.14 11.18 -8.70
C GLY A 215 -16.00 12.71 -8.74
N ARG A 216 -14.95 13.30 -8.13
CA ARG A 216 -14.63 14.71 -8.39
C ARG A 216 -14.36 14.92 -9.88
N VAL A 217 -14.69 16.11 -10.35
CA VAL A 217 -14.45 16.53 -11.73
C VAL A 217 -13.50 17.72 -11.72
N GLY A 218 -12.52 17.70 -12.62
CA GLY A 218 -11.57 18.79 -12.81
C GLY A 218 -11.37 19.15 -14.27
N TYR A 219 -10.72 20.28 -14.49
CA TYR A 219 -10.27 20.75 -15.80
C TYR A 219 -8.76 20.98 -15.75
N ILE A 220 -8.06 20.44 -16.74
CA ILE A 220 -6.60 20.51 -16.87
C ILE A 220 -6.27 20.99 -18.28
N GLU A 221 -5.21 21.77 -18.43
CA GLU A 221 -4.70 22.16 -19.75
C GLU A 221 -4.37 20.92 -20.59
N THR A 222 -4.98 20.83 -21.78
CA THR A 222 -4.83 19.68 -22.69
C THR A 222 -3.37 19.47 -23.10
N ALA A 223 -2.55 20.53 -23.13
CA ALA A 223 -1.12 20.46 -23.45
C ALA A 223 -0.31 19.62 -22.43
N HIS A 224 -0.83 19.42 -21.22
CA HIS A 224 -0.19 18.62 -20.18
C HIS A 224 -0.75 17.21 -20.05
N LEU A 225 -1.62 16.80 -20.98
CA LEU A 225 -2.28 15.50 -20.95
C LEU A 225 -1.85 14.65 -22.15
N LYS A 226 -1.45 13.41 -21.86
CA LYS A 226 -1.22 12.38 -22.86
C LYS A 226 -2.26 11.28 -22.73
N ASN A 227 -2.67 10.67 -23.85
CA ASN A 227 -3.54 9.51 -23.79
C ASN A 227 -2.84 8.34 -23.06
N TYR A 228 -3.52 7.71 -22.11
CA TYR A 228 -2.94 6.64 -21.31
C TYR A 228 -2.55 5.41 -22.14
N LYS A 229 -3.38 5.00 -23.10
CA LYS A 229 -3.10 3.83 -23.95
C LYS A 229 -1.88 4.09 -24.84
N GLU A 230 -1.70 5.33 -25.32
CA GLU A 230 -0.51 5.73 -26.09
C GLU A 230 0.74 5.82 -25.21
N TRP A 231 0.62 6.33 -23.98
CA TRP A 231 1.71 6.41 -23.03
C TRP A 231 2.24 5.02 -22.64
N VAL A 232 1.35 4.06 -22.33
CA VAL A 232 1.76 2.67 -22.03
C VAL A 232 2.33 1.95 -23.25
N LYS A 233 1.84 2.25 -24.46
CA LYS A 233 2.33 1.63 -25.70
C LYS A 233 3.68 2.16 -26.16
N GLN A 234 4.26 3.17 -25.49
CA GLN A 234 5.62 3.60 -25.84
C GLN A 234 6.54 2.40 -25.74
N GLN A 235 7.19 2.07 -26.85
CA GLN A 235 8.10 0.93 -26.93
C GLN A 235 9.17 1.06 -25.86
N ASN A 236 9.62 -0.10 -25.36
CA ASN A 236 10.63 -0.26 -24.31
C ASN A 236 11.63 0.92 -24.33
N PRO A 237 11.51 1.89 -23.41
CA PRO A 237 12.28 3.12 -23.47
C PRO A 237 13.76 2.76 -23.51
N ASN A 238 14.47 3.28 -24.49
CA ASN A 238 15.92 3.12 -24.50
C ASN A 238 16.52 3.84 -23.29
N ALA A 239 17.77 3.51 -22.96
CA ALA A 239 18.46 4.10 -21.82
C ALA A 239 18.43 5.64 -21.84
N ASN A 240 18.52 6.27 -23.03
CA ASN A 240 18.48 7.72 -23.17
C ASN A 240 17.16 8.36 -22.74
N ALA A 241 16.01 7.71 -22.98
CA ALA A 241 14.71 8.21 -22.54
C ALA A 241 14.59 8.20 -21.01
N ILE A 242 15.04 7.11 -20.38
CA ILE A 242 15.09 6.98 -18.91
C ILE A 242 16.05 8.01 -18.32
N LEU A 243 17.26 8.16 -18.88
CA LEU A 243 18.25 9.14 -18.44
C LEU A 243 17.76 10.59 -18.60
N THR A 244 17.04 10.88 -19.68
CA THR A 244 16.44 12.22 -19.90
C THR A 244 15.44 12.55 -18.80
N THR A 245 14.60 11.57 -18.44
CA THR A 245 13.64 11.72 -17.34
C THR A 245 14.35 11.82 -15.99
N ALA A 246 15.35 10.98 -15.74
CA ALA A 246 16.13 11.01 -14.51
C ALA A 246 16.81 12.37 -14.29
N LYS A 247 17.28 13.02 -15.36
CA LYS A 247 17.90 14.35 -15.31
C LYS A 247 16.91 15.46 -14.91
N THR A 248 15.59 15.30 -15.12
CA THR A 248 14.61 16.30 -14.66
C THR A 248 14.45 16.29 -13.14
N LEU A 249 14.89 15.21 -12.47
CA LEU A 249 14.88 15.09 -11.01
C LEU A 249 16.14 15.67 -10.35
N ILE A 250 17.10 16.21 -11.13
CA ILE A 250 18.29 16.87 -10.55
C ILE A 250 17.85 18.05 -9.69
N GLY A 251 18.30 18.06 -8.43
CA GLY A 251 17.95 19.09 -7.45
C GLY A 251 16.62 18.84 -6.72
N VAL A 252 15.85 17.80 -7.08
CA VAL A 252 14.71 17.37 -6.27
C VAL A 252 15.21 16.88 -4.90
N PRO A 253 14.65 17.36 -3.78
CA PRO A 253 15.12 16.98 -2.45
C PRO A 253 14.98 15.48 -2.19
N TYR A 254 15.95 14.94 -1.44
CA TYR A 254 15.85 13.59 -0.92
C TYR A 254 14.69 13.51 0.08
N LEU A 255 13.82 12.53 -0.09
CA LEU A 255 12.75 12.20 0.84
C LEU A 255 12.73 10.69 1.07
N TRP A 256 13.02 10.25 2.30
CA TRP A 256 12.88 8.84 2.68
C TRP A 256 11.46 8.34 2.38
N GLY A 257 11.33 7.25 1.63
CA GLY A 257 10.04 6.73 1.21
C GLY A 257 9.43 7.45 -0.01
N GLY A 258 10.10 8.49 -0.53
CA GLY A 258 9.64 9.31 -1.65
C GLY A 258 9.72 8.59 -2.99
N THR A 259 8.65 8.65 -3.78
CA THR A 259 8.55 8.01 -5.11
C THR A 259 7.76 8.87 -6.10
N SER A 260 7.96 10.19 -6.01
CA SER A 260 7.32 11.14 -6.90
C SER A 260 8.26 12.31 -7.18
N ILE A 261 7.92 13.12 -8.18
CA ILE A 261 8.66 14.33 -8.52
C ILE A 261 8.72 15.36 -7.36
N LYS A 262 7.91 15.21 -6.30
CA LYS A 262 7.95 16.03 -5.07
C LYS A 262 9.14 15.74 -4.16
N GLY A 263 9.73 14.56 -4.30
CA GLY A 263 10.78 14.06 -3.42
C GLY A 263 10.97 12.57 -3.64
N VAL A 264 12.23 12.17 -3.74
CA VAL A 264 12.63 10.79 -4.04
C VAL A 264 13.70 10.33 -3.05
N ASP A 265 13.68 9.05 -2.68
CA ASP A 265 14.88 8.40 -2.13
C ASP A 265 15.70 7.73 -3.24
N CYS A 266 16.76 7.00 -2.88
CA CYS A 266 17.66 6.36 -3.85
C CYS A 266 16.92 5.43 -4.83
N SER A 267 16.15 4.48 -4.30
CA SER A 267 15.36 3.55 -5.11
C SER A 267 14.07 4.17 -5.65
N GLY A 268 13.57 5.22 -5.01
CA GLY A 268 12.43 5.99 -5.48
C GLY A 268 12.76 6.86 -6.69
N PHE A 269 14.01 7.32 -6.82
CA PHE A 269 14.53 8.04 -7.98
C PHE A 269 14.50 7.14 -9.22
N THR A 270 15.12 5.96 -9.14
CA THR A 270 15.11 4.98 -10.23
C THR A 270 13.68 4.59 -10.56
N LYS A 271 12.87 4.24 -9.55
CA LYS A 271 11.46 3.89 -9.75
C LYS A 271 10.67 5.00 -10.46
N THR A 272 10.85 6.25 -10.07
CA THR A 272 10.14 7.39 -10.68
C THR A 272 10.56 7.58 -12.13
N ALA A 273 11.86 7.52 -12.44
CA ALA A 273 12.36 7.64 -13.80
C ALA A 273 11.83 6.52 -14.72
N TYR A 274 11.83 5.28 -14.25
CA TYR A 274 11.27 4.15 -14.99
C TYR A 274 9.75 4.25 -15.15
N PHE A 275 9.04 4.60 -14.08
CA PHE A 275 7.58 4.71 -14.08
C PHE A 275 7.08 5.74 -15.08
N LEU A 276 7.72 6.92 -15.15
CA LEU A 276 7.36 7.97 -16.10
C LEU A 276 7.62 7.57 -17.57
N ASN A 277 8.39 6.52 -17.79
CA ASN A 277 8.60 5.86 -19.09
C ASN A 277 7.82 4.55 -19.23
N GLY A 278 6.81 4.31 -18.40
CA GLY A 278 5.89 3.18 -18.51
C GLY A 278 6.40 1.86 -17.92
N ILE A 279 7.56 1.85 -17.25
CA ILE A 279 8.13 0.64 -16.62
C ILE A 279 7.93 0.66 -15.11
N ILE A 280 7.36 -0.40 -14.57
CA ILE A 280 7.25 -0.61 -13.12
C ILE A 280 8.38 -1.55 -12.68
N ILE A 281 9.24 -1.05 -11.79
CA ILE A 281 10.28 -1.83 -11.12
C ILE A 281 9.98 -1.99 -9.61
N PRO A 282 10.61 -2.96 -8.93
CA PRO A 282 10.50 -3.10 -7.48
C PRO A 282 10.83 -1.80 -6.75
N ARG A 283 10.21 -1.60 -5.59
CA ARG A 283 10.30 -0.35 -4.84
C ARG A 283 11.66 -0.12 -4.19
N ASP A 284 12.23 -1.16 -3.57
CA ASP A 284 13.41 -1.02 -2.73
C ASP A 284 14.69 -1.44 -3.45
N ALA A 285 15.80 -0.74 -3.17
CA ALA A 285 17.11 -1.01 -3.78
C ALA A 285 17.51 -2.49 -3.67
N SER A 286 17.30 -3.10 -2.50
CA SER A 286 17.57 -4.53 -2.27
C SER A 286 16.81 -5.47 -3.21
N GLN A 287 15.61 -5.09 -3.67
CA GLN A 287 14.80 -5.88 -4.60
C GLN A 287 15.13 -5.50 -6.06
N GLN A 288 15.46 -4.23 -6.32
CA GLN A 288 15.92 -3.78 -7.63
C GLN A 288 17.23 -4.47 -8.06
N ALA A 289 18.13 -4.73 -7.12
CA ALA A 289 19.39 -5.44 -7.38
C ALA A 289 19.22 -6.92 -7.78
N LEU A 290 18.02 -7.49 -7.57
CA LEU A 290 17.71 -8.90 -7.86
C LEU A 290 16.98 -9.11 -9.19
N VAL A 291 16.79 -8.04 -9.98
CA VAL A 291 16.08 -8.09 -11.27
C VAL A 291 16.94 -7.54 -12.39
N GLY A 292 16.62 -7.91 -13.64
CA GLY A 292 17.39 -7.54 -14.83
C GLY A 292 18.47 -8.57 -15.18
N LEU A 293 19.39 -8.18 -16.07
CA LEU A 293 20.53 -9.02 -16.41
C LEU A 293 21.66 -8.74 -15.40
N PRO A 294 22.13 -9.75 -14.65
CA PRO A 294 23.28 -9.55 -13.77
C PRO A 294 24.51 -9.19 -14.61
N LEU A 295 25.23 -8.16 -14.15
CA LEU A 295 26.52 -7.79 -14.70
C LEU A 295 27.56 -8.05 -13.62
N ASP A 296 28.58 -8.83 -13.96
CA ASP A 296 29.72 -9.02 -13.09
C ASP A 296 30.50 -7.71 -13.01
N VAL A 297 30.71 -7.21 -11.80
CA VAL A 297 31.62 -6.09 -11.56
C VAL A 297 32.98 -6.70 -11.26
N LEU A 298 33.90 -6.65 -12.22
CA LEU A 298 35.25 -7.15 -12.02
C LEU A 298 36.04 -6.12 -11.22
N GLU A 299 37.00 -6.54 -10.39
CA GLU A 299 37.84 -5.62 -9.57
C GLU A 299 38.57 -4.55 -10.41
N ASN A 300 38.72 -4.77 -11.71
CA ASN A 300 39.38 -3.86 -12.63
C ASN A 300 38.41 -2.91 -13.38
N ASP A 301 37.10 -3.04 -13.17
CA ASP A 301 36.11 -2.15 -13.77
C ASP A 301 36.07 -0.85 -12.98
N SER A 302 36.87 0.13 -13.40
CA SER A 302 36.81 1.49 -12.87
C SER A 302 35.48 2.16 -13.27
N ILE A 303 34.80 2.76 -12.29
CA ILE A 303 33.64 3.65 -12.49
C ILE A 303 34.07 4.91 -13.25
#